data_AF-A0A961DRA7-F1
#
_entry.id   AF-A0A961DRA7-F1
#
_cell.length_a   1.000
_cell.length_b   1.000
_cell.length_c   1.000
_cell.angle_alpha   90.00
_cell.angle_beta   90.00
_cell.angle_gamma   90.00
#
_symmetry.space_group_name_H-M   'P 1'
#
loop_
_entity.id
_entity.type
_entity.pdbx_description
1 polymer ?
#
loop_
_entity_poly.entity_id
_entity_poly.type
_entity_poly.pdbx_seq_one_letter_code
_entity_poly.pdbx_strand_id
1 'polypeptide(L)'
;ALVGVIIAVVATNGEPARTAPRSTTTVAAPEEPPRTDDGGGPGKIAYATSAGDVMVANSDGTEPVKIGGDAATNGEGLAPLAWRQPGSDAITYVRRDGALVVAPINGAAPTVLATDAVVPADASDRILGWDATGTFVIYLAEPTPGRVESRAISWATGDETASGGATLIAGDGSGEPINIAFGDPVNRRTRSQVVSPLDPVVYLDSVDPDTGAPYTAALVVPGGQDLLSSPFQLDDVMFSPDGRYVFAVSRSVRGVEQLVRMSLRDPTKSDLVFDNERVCAPSMSPDGRYLVFGAGPDCSQMWRLNSDGTDPTMLTSDVRGATFAAGTFSWSLDSEIVSHPLCQDVGTEVSCGGPYLDVSVADGTVTQRAVAGNVVREHRALLRSVHVGIEITGAIEYSGKMQAAEKSLAEELEVNEGEGSHIVVIDEADAARRFELDVVRATGSNFVSGVIRVVDSGFDESFSFIGQLTPYSLGYAKLNGVWTRSESVPLTSGLVEITLER
;
A
#
# COMPACT_ATOMS: atom_id res chain seq x y z
N ALA A 1 -8.65 12.58 -55.21
CA ALA A 1 -8.53 11.11 -55.11
C ALA A 1 -8.77 10.73 -53.66
N LEU A 2 -10.04 10.42 -53.36
CA LEU A 2 -10.53 9.95 -52.07
C LEU A 2 -11.77 9.14 -52.43
N VAL A 3 -11.76 7.84 -52.20
CA VAL A 3 -12.92 6.97 -52.39
C VAL A 3 -13.11 6.23 -51.09
N GLY A 4 -14.17 6.62 -50.36
CA GLY A 4 -14.66 5.88 -49.20
C GLY A 4 -15.34 4.60 -49.66
N VAL A 5 -15.12 3.52 -48.92
CA VAL A 5 -15.83 2.25 -49.09
C VAL A 5 -16.71 2.05 -47.86
N ILE A 6 -18.01 2.11 -48.11
CA ILE A 6 -19.08 1.63 -47.25
C ILE A 6 -19.10 0.11 -47.39
N ILE A 7 -18.93 -0.63 -46.29
CA ILE A 7 -19.24 -2.06 -46.26
C ILE A 7 -20.59 -2.23 -45.55
N ALA A 8 -21.60 -2.57 -46.34
CA ALA A 8 -22.88 -3.07 -45.88
C ALA A 8 -22.72 -4.55 -45.51
N VAL A 9 -23.07 -4.93 -44.28
CA VAL A 9 -23.19 -6.34 -43.89
C VAL A 9 -24.65 -6.76 -44.07
N VAL A 10 -24.85 -7.70 -44.99
CA VAL A 10 -26.12 -8.37 -45.27
C VAL A 10 -26.43 -9.32 -44.11
N ALA A 11 -27.58 -9.13 -43.46
CA ALA A 11 -28.13 -10.06 -42.49
C ALA A 11 -28.69 -11.29 -43.22
N THR A 12 -28.14 -12.46 -42.95
CA THR A 12 -28.76 -13.75 -43.27
C THR A 12 -29.29 -14.39 -42.00
N ASN A 13 -30.62 -14.54 -41.94
CA ASN A 13 -31.32 -15.25 -40.87
C ASN A 13 -31.02 -16.76 -40.98
N GLY A 14 -30.22 -17.28 -40.05
CA GLY A 14 -30.08 -18.72 -39.79
C GLY A 14 -30.38 -18.97 -38.32
N GLU A 15 -31.36 -19.82 -38.02
CA GLU A 15 -31.72 -20.23 -36.66
C GLU A 15 -30.53 -20.85 -35.92
N PRO A 16 -30.33 -20.57 -34.61
CA PRO A 16 -29.22 -21.16 -33.87
C PRO A 16 -29.51 -22.62 -33.53
N ALA A 17 -28.63 -23.50 -34.00
CA ALA A 17 -28.58 -24.90 -33.58
C ALA A 17 -28.25 -25.01 -32.08
N ARG A 18 -29.11 -25.68 -31.32
CA ARG A 18 -28.86 -26.12 -29.94
C ARG A 18 -27.60 -26.99 -29.90
N THR A 19 -26.52 -26.44 -29.37
CA THR A 19 -25.31 -27.18 -29.00
C THR A 19 -25.40 -27.59 -27.54
N ALA A 20 -25.19 -28.88 -27.27
CA ALA A 20 -25.15 -29.45 -25.94
C ALA A 20 -23.98 -28.87 -25.11
N PRO A 21 -24.11 -28.76 -23.78
CA PRO A 21 -23.06 -28.18 -22.94
C PRO A 21 -21.79 -29.03 -23.03
N ARG A 22 -20.68 -28.36 -23.37
CA ARG A 22 -19.33 -28.92 -23.23
C ARG A 22 -19.02 -29.04 -21.74
N SER A 23 -18.68 -30.24 -21.30
CA SER A 23 -18.09 -30.49 -19.99
C SER A 23 -16.78 -29.72 -19.89
N THR A 24 -16.77 -28.61 -19.15
CA THR A 24 -15.55 -27.94 -18.72
C THR A 24 -15.00 -28.72 -17.54
N THR A 25 -13.93 -29.48 -17.77
CA THR A 25 -13.07 -29.96 -16.70
C THR A 25 -12.41 -28.73 -16.08
N THR A 26 -12.94 -28.29 -14.94
CA THR A 26 -12.32 -27.25 -14.12
C THR A 26 -11.00 -27.82 -13.60
N VAL A 27 -9.89 -27.38 -14.18
CA VAL A 27 -8.58 -27.57 -13.57
C VAL A 27 -8.57 -26.63 -12.37
N ALA A 28 -8.58 -27.20 -11.17
CA ALA A 28 -8.45 -26.44 -9.94
C ALA A 28 -7.21 -25.54 -10.03
N ALA A 29 -7.35 -24.28 -9.62
CA ALA A 29 -6.21 -23.42 -9.39
C ALA A 29 -5.24 -24.15 -8.43
N PRO A 30 -3.91 -24.03 -8.63
CA PRO A 30 -2.98 -24.61 -7.67
C PRO A 30 -3.30 -24.06 -6.28
N GLU A 31 -3.49 -24.96 -5.31
CA GLU A 31 -3.61 -24.61 -3.90
C GLU A 31 -2.41 -23.74 -3.52
N GLU A 32 -2.69 -22.49 -3.15
CA GLU A 32 -1.70 -21.59 -2.57
C GLU A 32 -1.21 -22.25 -1.26
N PRO A 33 0.10 -22.37 -1.02
CA PRO A 33 0.61 -23.02 0.18
C PRO A 33 0.05 -22.31 1.42
N PRO A 34 -0.29 -23.06 2.49
CA PRO A 34 -0.77 -22.46 3.73
C PRO A 34 0.31 -21.51 4.26
N ARG A 35 0.02 -20.21 4.25
CA ARG A 35 0.87 -19.23 4.93
C ARG A 35 0.82 -19.53 6.43
N THR A 36 1.99 -19.44 7.05
CA THR A 36 2.15 -19.58 8.49
C THR A 36 1.18 -18.65 9.20
N ASP A 37 0.55 -19.17 10.24
CA ASP A 37 -0.27 -18.41 11.16
C ASP A 37 0.69 -17.42 11.84
N ASP A 38 0.75 -16.16 11.37
CA ASP A 38 1.73 -15.16 11.83
C ASP A 38 1.47 -14.69 13.28
N GLY A 39 0.63 -15.41 14.05
CA GLY A 39 0.70 -15.46 15.51
C GLY A 39 0.54 -14.12 16.23
N GLY A 40 0.01 -13.10 15.57
CA GLY A 40 -0.37 -11.84 16.19
C GLY A 40 -1.79 -11.97 16.68
N GLY A 41 -2.01 -11.83 18.00
CA GLY A 41 -3.36 -11.57 18.50
C GLY A 41 -3.98 -10.32 17.85
N PRO A 42 -5.17 -9.88 18.26
CA PRO A 42 -5.96 -8.87 17.55
C PRO A 42 -5.35 -7.45 17.51
N GLY A 43 -4.11 -7.26 17.99
CA GLY A 43 -3.37 -5.99 18.03
C GLY A 43 -3.88 -5.03 19.09
N LYS A 44 -3.48 -3.77 18.98
CA LYS A 44 -4.07 -2.64 19.72
C LYS A 44 -5.00 -1.80 18.85
N ILE A 45 -5.72 -0.90 19.49
CA ILE A 45 -6.57 0.08 18.81
C ILE A 45 -6.26 1.47 19.33
N ALA A 46 -6.21 2.44 18.42
CA ALA A 46 -6.09 3.85 18.71
C ALA A 46 -7.33 4.59 18.22
N TYR A 47 -7.74 5.64 18.94
CA TYR A 47 -8.89 6.43 18.55
C TYR A 47 -8.77 7.86 19.07
N ALA A 48 -9.44 8.78 18.39
CA ALA A 48 -9.50 10.19 18.76
C ALA A 48 -10.92 10.56 19.18
N THR A 49 -11.05 11.14 20.37
CA THR A 49 -12.34 11.66 20.87
C THR A 49 -12.66 13.00 20.23
N SER A 50 -13.92 13.43 20.26
CA SER A 50 -14.35 14.75 19.79
C SER A 50 -13.73 15.92 20.58
N ALA A 51 -13.25 15.67 21.81
CA ALA A 51 -12.48 16.65 22.57
C ALA A 51 -11.05 16.85 22.01
N GLY A 52 -10.58 15.94 21.14
CA GLY A 52 -9.22 15.90 20.61
C GLY A 52 -8.26 15.05 21.45
N ASP A 53 -8.76 14.27 22.42
CA ASP A 53 -7.92 13.31 23.15
C ASP A 53 -7.60 12.11 22.27
N VAL A 54 -6.31 11.73 22.23
CA VAL A 54 -5.81 10.56 21.51
C VAL A 54 -5.58 9.43 22.50
N MET A 55 -6.26 8.32 22.27
CA MET A 55 -6.33 7.18 23.17
C MET A 55 -5.77 5.94 22.48
N VAL A 56 -5.17 5.04 23.26
CA VAL A 56 -4.79 3.68 22.86
C VAL A 56 -5.37 2.69 23.85
N ALA A 57 -5.92 1.59 23.36
CA ALA A 57 -6.54 0.54 24.16
C ALA A 57 -6.12 -0.85 23.66
N ASN A 58 -6.48 -1.89 24.42
CA ASN A 58 -6.47 -3.26 23.91
C ASN A 58 -7.47 -3.40 22.75
N SER A 59 -7.31 -4.42 21.91
CA SER A 59 -8.11 -4.57 20.68
C SER A 59 -9.63 -4.59 20.88
N ASP A 60 -10.08 -5.05 22.05
CA ASP A 60 -11.48 -5.10 22.49
C ASP A 60 -11.98 -3.77 23.11
N GLY A 61 -11.13 -2.74 23.12
CA GLY A 61 -11.40 -1.42 23.69
C GLY A 61 -11.14 -1.32 25.20
N THR A 62 -10.65 -2.38 25.85
CA THR A 62 -10.34 -2.34 27.29
C THR A 62 -9.03 -1.61 27.60
N GLU A 63 -8.88 -1.17 28.84
CA GLU A 63 -7.68 -0.48 29.35
C GLU A 63 -7.23 0.73 28.51
N PRO A 64 -8.13 1.70 28.23
CA PRO A 64 -7.75 2.87 27.44
C PRO A 64 -6.78 3.76 28.19
N VAL A 65 -5.71 4.17 27.50
CA VAL A 65 -4.68 5.10 27.97
C VAL A 65 -4.65 6.31 27.05
N LYS A 66 -4.68 7.50 27.64
CA LYS A 66 -4.49 8.75 26.90
C LYS A 66 -3.00 8.95 26.62
N ILE A 67 -2.63 9.08 25.34
CA ILE A 67 -1.24 9.27 24.89
C ILE A 67 -1.01 10.67 24.31
N GLY A 68 -2.08 11.37 23.96
CA GLY A 68 -2.01 12.67 23.32
C GLY A 68 -3.30 13.47 23.48
N GLY A 69 -3.25 14.71 23.02
CA GLY A 69 -4.39 15.63 23.08
C GLY A 69 -4.31 16.68 21.98
N ASP A 70 -5.38 17.46 21.89
CA ASP A 70 -5.54 18.56 20.93
C ASP A 70 -5.49 18.11 19.45
N ALA A 71 -5.96 16.90 19.15
CA ALA A 71 -6.06 16.41 17.78
C ALA A 71 -7.02 17.28 16.95
N ALA A 72 -6.59 17.64 15.74
CA ALA A 72 -7.38 18.34 14.76
C ALA A 72 -8.33 17.38 14.02
N THR A 73 -9.48 17.88 13.58
CA THR A 73 -10.50 17.12 12.84
C THR A 73 -10.85 17.82 11.54
N ASN A 74 -11.24 17.05 10.52
CA ASN A 74 -11.84 17.60 9.30
C ASN A 74 -13.28 18.10 9.56
N GLY A 75 -13.98 18.53 8.50
CA GLY A 75 -15.36 19.03 8.58
C GLY A 75 -16.38 17.98 9.01
N GLU A 76 -16.06 16.70 8.84
CA GLU A 76 -16.91 15.56 9.24
C GLU A 76 -16.66 15.14 10.70
N GLY A 77 -15.65 15.69 11.38
CA GLY A 77 -15.28 15.31 12.74
C GLY A 77 -14.30 14.15 12.85
N LEU A 78 -13.69 13.72 11.73
CA LEU A 78 -12.66 12.69 11.70
C LEU A 78 -11.29 13.30 12.02
N ALA A 79 -10.56 12.74 12.98
CA ALA A 79 -9.16 13.08 13.24
C ALA A 79 -8.23 12.05 12.59
N PRO A 80 -7.37 12.43 11.63
CA PRO A 80 -6.41 11.51 11.02
C PRO A 80 -5.43 10.94 12.05
N LEU A 81 -5.28 9.61 12.06
CA LEU A 81 -4.36 8.87 12.92
C LEU A 81 -3.58 7.84 12.09
N ALA A 82 -2.31 7.61 12.41
CA ALA A 82 -1.55 6.49 11.86
C ALA A 82 -0.64 5.86 12.91
N TRP A 83 -0.54 4.54 12.86
CA TRP A 83 0.50 3.81 13.59
C TRP A 83 1.85 4.07 12.94
N ARG A 84 2.86 4.36 13.77
CA ARG A 84 4.26 4.41 13.29
C ARG A 84 4.69 3.02 12.84
N GLN A 85 5.30 2.94 11.67
CA GLN A 85 5.96 1.73 11.16
C GLN A 85 7.47 1.97 11.05
N PRO A 86 8.29 0.90 11.11
CA PRO A 86 7.98 -0.39 11.71
C PRO A 86 7.84 -0.23 13.24
N GLY A 87 7.17 -1.17 13.89
CA GLY A 87 7.16 -1.28 15.35
C GLY A 87 5.85 -0.91 16.06
N SER A 88 4.92 -0.19 15.40
CA SER A 88 3.59 0.13 15.94
C SER A 88 3.59 0.60 17.41
N ASP A 89 4.64 1.33 17.81
CA ASP A 89 4.93 1.72 19.19
C ASP A 89 4.51 3.17 19.50
N ALA A 90 4.00 3.88 18.50
CA ALA A 90 3.57 5.26 18.59
C ALA A 90 2.40 5.54 17.64
N ILE A 91 1.61 6.56 17.98
CA ILE A 91 0.57 7.11 17.11
C ILE A 91 1.01 8.47 16.59
N THR A 92 0.86 8.64 15.28
CA THR A 92 1.07 9.91 14.60
C THR A 92 -0.26 10.61 14.35
N TYR A 93 -0.34 11.90 14.66
CA TYR A 93 -1.54 12.70 14.48
C TYR A 93 -1.22 14.19 14.31
N VAL A 94 -2.18 14.96 13.81
CA VAL A 94 -2.06 16.42 13.64
C VAL A 94 -2.77 17.13 14.78
N ARG A 95 -2.09 18.09 15.41
CA ARG A 95 -2.67 18.98 16.43
C ARG A 95 -3.27 20.24 15.83
N ARG A 96 -4.21 20.86 16.55
CA ARG A 96 -4.89 22.10 16.11
C ARG A 96 -3.96 23.30 15.95
N ASP A 97 -2.78 23.27 16.56
CA ASP A 97 -1.73 24.29 16.41
C ASP A 97 -0.80 24.05 15.22
N GLY A 98 -1.07 23.04 14.40
CA GLY A 98 -0.29 22.69 13.21
C GLY A 98 0.87 21.73 13.48
N ALA A 99 1.01 21.22 14.69
CA ALA A 99 2.06 20.24 14.99
C ALA A 99 1.73 18.85 14.45
N LEU A 100 2.65 18.25 13.69
CA LEU A 100 2.68 16.81 13.40
C LEU A 100 3.34 16.10 14.57
N VAL A 101 2.57 15.32 15.32
CA VAL A 101 3.02 14.70 16.58
C VAL A 101 3.17 13.21 16.41
N VAL A 102 4.27 12.66 16.91
CA VAL A 102 4.46 11.22 17.16
C VAL A 102 4.41 11.00 18.67
N ALA A 103 3.37 10.33 19.14
CA ALA A 103 3.12 10.06 20.56
C ALA A 103 3.38 8.57 20.87
N PRO A 104 4.45 8.23 21.61
CA PRO A 104 4.74 6.87 22.03
C PRO A 104 3.65 6.28 22.93
N ILE A 105 3.30 5.02 22.71
CA ILE A 105 2.27 4.31 23.50
C ILE A 105 2.80 3.81 24.86
N ASN A 106 4.12 3.83 25.05
CA ASN A 106 4.79 3.44 26.30
C ASN A 106 4.79 4.55 27.37
N GLY A 107 4.20 5.72 27.08
CA GLY A 107 4.15 6.87 27.99
C GLY A 107 5.36 7.79 27.93
N ALA A 108 6.31 7.57 27.02
CA ALA A 108 7.36 8.54 26.74
C ALA A 108 6.80 9.86 26.17
N ALA A 109 7.58 10.94 26.26
CA ALA A 109 7.16 12.25 25.79
C ALA A 109 6.91 12.25 24.26
N PRO A 110 5.82 12.86 23.77
CA PRO A 110 5.58 13.01 22.34
C PRO A 110 6.66 13.86 21.66
N THR A 111 6.97 13.54 20.41
CA THR A 111 7.89 14.29 19.56
C THR A 111 7.10 15.05 18.49
N VAL A 112 7.48 16.30 18.22
CA VAL A 112 6.91 17.10 17.12
C VAL A 112 7.86 16.99 15.93
N LEU A 113 7.36 16.49 14.80
CA LEU A 113 8.14 16.32 13.57
C LEU A 113 8.05 17.53 12.63
N ALA A 114 6.92 18.24 12.65
CA ALA A 114 6.67 19.43 11.84
C ALA A 114 5.67 20.34 12.55
N THR A 115 5.64 21.62 12.17
CA THR A 115 4.74 22.64 12.76
C THR A 115 3.85 23.33 11.73
N ASP A 116 3.78 22.78 10.53
CA ASP A 116 2.99 23.27 9.41
C ASP A 116 1.96 22.24 8.93
N ALA A 117 1.70 21.19 9.71
CA ALA A 117 0.72 20.17 9.37
C ALA A 117 -0.71 20.72 9.45
N VAL A 118 -1.60 20.23 8.58
CA VAL A 118 -2.98 20.70 8.51
C VAL A 118 -3.95 19.54 8.29
N VAL A 119 -5.16 19.67 8.84
CA VAL A 119 -6.31 18.82 8.53
C VAL A 119 -7.36 19.69 7.84
N PRO A 120 -7.40 19.73 6.49
CA PRO A 120 -8.39 20.52 5.76
C PRO A 120 -9.82 20.03 6.05
N ALA A 121 -10.80 20.94 6.01
CA ALA A 121 -12.19 20.59 6.31
C ALA A 121 -12.79 19.58 5.30
N ASP A 122 -12.34 19.61 4.05
CA ASP A 122 -12.79 18.73 2.95
C ASP A 122 -11.85 17.55 2.69
N ALA A 123 -10.85 17.36 3.55
CA ALA A 123 -9.96 16.20 3.47
C ALA A 123 -10.62 14.96 4.07
N SER A 124 -10.21 13.78 3.59
CA SER A 124 -10.53 12.51 4.25
C SER A 124 -9.72 12.35 5.54
N ASP A 125 -9.96 11.26 6.27
CA ASP A 125 -9.11 10.85 7.40
C ASP A 125 -7.80 10.16 6.96
N ARG A 126 -7.62 9.92 5.66
CA ARG A 126 -6.45 9.28 5.05
C ARG A 126 -5.51 10.34 4.49
N ILE A 127 -4.93 11.15 5.37
CA ILE A 127 -4.01 12.23 4.97
C ILE A 127 -2.62 12.15 5.58
N LEU A 128 -2.36 11.15 6.42
CA LEU A 128 -1.03 10.90 6.95
C LEU A 128 -0.80 9.39 7.02
N GLY A 129 0.45 8.98 6.85
CA GLY A 129 0.80 7.56 6.79
C GLY A 129 2.30 7.34 6.79
N TRP A 130 2.71 6.20 7.34
CA TRP A 130 4.08 5.72 7.32
C TRP A 130 4.25 4.70 6.22
N ASP A 131 5.42 4.67 5.61
CA ASP A 131 5.83 3.53 4.80
C ASP A 131 6.18 2.33 5.70
N ALA A 132 6.15 1.10 5.16
CA ALA A 132 6.39 -0.08 5.98
C ALA A 132 7.82 -0.19 6.54
N THR A 133 8.79 0.54 5.97
CA THR A 133 10.17 0.56 6.45
C THR A 133 10.42 1.65 7.49
N GLY A 134 9.46 2.57 7.69
CA GLY A 134 9.58 3.68 8.63
C GLY A 134 10.59 4.74 8.25
N THR A 135 11.06 4.71 7.00
CA THR A 135 12.04 5.64 6.44
C THR A 135 11.38 6.95 6.02
N PHE A 136 10.06 7.01 5.86
CA PHE A 136 9.35 8.28 5.70
C PHE A 136 7.91 8.26 6.19
N VAL A 137 7.44 9.44 6.61
CA VAL A 137 6.04 9.73 6.90
C VAL A 137 5.53 10.76 5.91
N ILE A 138 4.31 10.55 5.38
CA ILE A 138 3.60 11.56 4.60
C ILE A 138 2.56 12.28 5.46
N TYR A 139 2.33 13.56 5.16
CA TYR A 139 1.31 14.39 5.78
C TYR A 139 0.87 15.52 4.83
N LEU A 140 -0.22 16.22 5.16
CA LEU A 140 -0.59 17.46 4.49
C LEU A 140 -0.06 18.65 5.27
N ALA A 141 0.56 19.58 4.56
CA ALA A 141 1.14 20.79 5.12
C ALA A 141 0.49 22.05 4.56
N GLU A 142 0.40 23.10 5.36
CA GLU A 142 0.00 24.44 4.97
C GLU A 142 1.11 25.45 5.30
N PRO A 143 2.24 25.43 4.55
CA PRO A 143 3.36 26.33 4.81
C PRO A 143 3.01 27.80 4.54
N THR A 144 1.95 28.05 3.78
CA THR A 144 1.39 29.38 3.53
C THR A 144 -0.13 29.26 3.67
N PRO A 145 -0.79 30.19 4.39
CA PRO A 145 -2.24 30.12 4.58
C PRO A 145 -3.00 29.96 3.25
N GLY A 146 -3.89 28.99 3.19
CA GLY A 146 -4.68 28.61 2.02
C GLY A 146 -3.98 27.68 1.02
N ARG A 147 -2.68 27.42 1.19
CA ARG A 147 -1.90 26.56 0.28
C ARG A 147 -1.59 25.23 0.98
N VAL A 148 -2.46 24.25 0.74
CA VAL A 148 -2.27 22.88 1.22
C VAL A 148 -1.47 22.08 0.20
N GLU A 149 -0.38 21.47 0.64
CA GLU A 149 0.47 20.61 -0.19
C GLU A 149 0.79 19.29 0.51
N SER A 150 1.02 18.24 -0.27
CA SER A 150 1.48 16.95 0.25
C SER A 150 2.97 17.02 0.53
N ARG A 151 3.38 16.65 1.75
CA ARG A 151 4.79 16.59 2.15
C ARG A 151 5.15 15.20 2.69
N ALA A 152 6.39 14.79 2.47
CA ALA A 152 7.03 13.72 3.22
C ALA A 152 8.18 14.24 4.06
N ILE A 153 8.39 13.60 5.20
CA ILE A 153 9.61 13.69 6.00
C ILE A 153 10.31 12.35 5.86
N SER A 154 11.56 12.35 5.38
CA SER A 154 12.37 11.15 5.19
C SER A 154 13.63 11.13 6.06
N TRP A 155 13.98 9.93 6.53
CA TRP A 155 15.12 9.59 7.39
C TRP A 155 15.87 8.37 6.85
N ALA A 156 17.16 8.29 7.14
CA ALA A 156 17.92 7.04 7.09
C ALA A 156 17.68 6.25 8.39
N THR A 157 17.64 4.93 8.30
CA THR A 157 17.59 4.04 9.47
C THR A 157 18.92 4.10 10.23
N GLY A 158 18.89 4.60 11.47
CA GLY A 158 20.02 4.51 12.41
C GLY A 158 19.93 3.27 13.31
N ASP A 159 21.08 2.85 13.83
CA ASP A 159 21.29 1.62 14.64
C ASP A 159 20.28 1.46 15.80
N GLU A 160 19.60 0.31 15.88
CA GLU A 160 18.52 0.00 16.85
C GLU A 160 19.01 -0.24 18.30
N THR A 161 20.29 -0.01 18.59
CA THR A 161 20.91 -0.47 19.84
C THR A 161 20.68 0.46 21.06
N ALA A 162 20.00 1.60 20.90
CA ALA A 162 19.73 2.53 21.99
C ALA A 162 18.27 2.43 22.52
N SER A 163 18.04 1.46 23.40
CA SER A 163 16.96 1.49 24.42
C SER A 163 15.57 1.98 23.95
N GLY A 164 14.84 1.15 23.20
CA GLY A 164 13.37 1.21 23.17
C GLY A 164 12.73 2.10 22.09
N GLY A 165 13.38 2.29 20.95
CA GLY A 165 12.76 2.85 19.74
C GLY A 165 13.81 3.29 18.72
N ALA A 166 13.56 3.03 17.43
CA ALA A 166 14.46 3.45 16.35
C ALA A 166 14.73 4.96 16.41
N THR A 167 16.00 5.35 16.47
CA THR A 167 16.44 6.75 16.42
C THR A 167 16.46 7.19 14.96
N LEU A 168 15.63 8.18 14.61
CA LEU A 168 15.53 8.73 13.27
C LEU A 168 16.74 9.64 12.98
N ILE A 169 17.49 9.37 11.90
CA ILE A 169 18.60 10.21 11.42
C ILE A 169 18.24 10.73 10.03
N ALA A 170 18.58 11.97 9.69
CA ALA A 170 18.37 12.49 8.34
C ALA A 170 18.95 11.57 7.25
N GLY A 171 18.20 11.38 6.14
CA GLY A 171 18.59 10.53 5.01
C GLY A 171 19.91 10.94 4.31
N ASP A 172 20.38 12.16 4.52
CA ASP A 172 21.63 12.70 3.98
C ASP A 172 22.76 12.81 5.03
N GLY A 173 22.54 12.29 6.25
CA GLY A 173 23.49 12.40 7.36
C GLY A 173 23.63 13.79 7.97
N SER A 174 22.78 14.76 7.58
CA SER A 174 22.87 16.16 8.06
C SER A 174 22.26 16.39 9.45
N GLY A 175 21.47 15.45 9.96
CA GLY A 175 20.57 15.64 11.11
C GLY A 175 19.25 16.39 10.78
N GLU A 176 19.17 16.95 9.57
CA GLU A 176 18.06 17.54 8.81
C GLU A 176 16.96 16.63 8.22
N PRO A 177 15.70 16.57 8.68
CA PRO A 177 14.69 15.80 7.96
C PRO A 177 14.49 16.34 6.53
N ILE A 178 14.49 15.45 5.52
CA ILE A 178 14.30 15.88 4.12
C ILE A 178 12.81 16.10 3.87
N ASN A 179 12.45 17.33 3.53
CA ASN A 179 11.09 17.71 3.15
C ASN A 179 10.89 17.54 1.64
N ILE A 180 10.03 16.61 1.25
CA ILE A 180 9.69 16.36 -0.16
C ILE A 180 8.26 16.84 -0.40
N ALA A 181 8.08 17.82 -1.28
CA ALA A 181 6.75 18.23 -1.74
C ALA A 181 6.34 17.44 -2.98
N PHE A 182 5.11 16.92 -3.00
CA PHE A 182 4.57 16.13 -4.11
C PHE A 182 3.47 16.87 -4.87
N GLY A 183 3.52 16.78 -6.20
CA GLY A 183 2.59 17.48 -7.09
C GLY A 183 2.85 18.98 -7.16
N ASP A 184 2.11 19.66 -8.05
CA ASP A 184 2.13 21.13 -8.14
C ASP A 184 1.00 21.72 -7.29
N PRO A 185 1.31 22.26 -6.09
CA PRO A 185 0.30 22.79 -5.17
C PRO A 185 -0.31 24.12 -5.63
N VAL A 186 0.22 24.74 -6.68
CA VAL A 186 -0.41 25.92 -7.30
C VAL A 186 -1.68 25.52 -8.04
N ASN A 187 -1.64 24.34 -8.67
CA ASN A 187 -2.71 23.87 -9.55
C ASN A 187 -3.55 22.75 -8.91
N ARG A 188 -3.14 22.20 -7.76
CA ARG A 188 -3.80 21.07 -7.10
C ARG A 188 -3.85 21.23 -5.60
N ARG A 189 -4.98 20.84 -5.00
CA ARG A 189 -5.13 20.67 -3.55
C ARG A 189 -5.44 19.22 -3.23
N THR A 190 -4.59 18.58 -2.43
CA THR A 190 -4.77 17.17 -2.01
C THR A 190 -5.85 17.05 -0.93
N ARG A 191 -6.77 16.09 -1.10
CA ARG A 191 -7.81 15.75 -0.11
C ARG A 191 -7.56 14.43 0.61
N SER A 192 -6.86 13.50 -0.04
CA SER A 192 -6.55 12.17 0.51
C SER A 192 -5.24 11.69 -0.10
N GLN A 193 -4.46 10.93 0.68
CA GLN A 193 -3.21 10.35 0.24
C GLN A 193 -2.91 9.03 0.94
N VAL A 194 -2.39 8.06 0.17
CA VAL A 194 -2.18 6.69 0.63
C VAL A 194 -0.82 6.21 0.16
N VAL A 195 0.01 5.76 1.10
CA VAL A 195 1.31 5.14 0.81
C VAL A 195 1.09 3.67 0.46
N SER A 196 1.76 3.18 -0.58
CA SER A 196 1.88 1.75 -0.83
C SER A 196 2.67 1.10 0.31
N PRO A 197 2.20 -0.04 0.85
CA PRO A 197 2.88 -0.70 1.96
C PRO A 197 4.26 -1.22 1.55
N LEU A 198 4.45 -1.57 0.28
CA LEU A 198 5.71 -2.17 -0.16
C LEU A 198 6.47 -1.30 -1.15
N ASP A 199 5.80 -0.38 -1.86
CA ASP A 199 6.42 0.43 -2.91
C ASP A 199 6.53 1.91 -2.52
N PRO A 200 7.52 2.67 -3.04
CA PRO A 200 7.62 4.09 -2.81
C PRO A 200 6.65 4.71 -3.80
N VAL A 201 5.37 4.50 -3.55
CA VAL A 201 4.27 4.94 -4.40
C VAL A 201 3.23 5.53 -3.49
N VAL A 202 2.84 6.77 -3.78
CA VAL A 202 1.76 7.46 -3.09
C VAL A 202 0.64 7.68 -4.08
N TYR A 203 -0.58 7.27 -3.71
CA TYR A 203 -1.79 7.70 -4.38
C TYR A 203 -2.21 9.06 -3.83
N LEU A 204 -2.54 10.01 -4.71
CA LEU A 204 -3.10 11.31 -4.35
C LEU A 204 -4.50 11.48 -4.96
N ASP A 205 -5.50 11.71 -4.11
CA ASP A 205 -6.77 12.34 -4.50
C ASP A 205 -6.64 13.85 -4.35
N SER A 206 -6.94 14.58 -5.42
CA SER A 206 -6.77 16.02 -5.46
C SER A 206 -7.86 16.70 -6.29
N VAL A 207 -8.08 17.97 -5.99
CA VAL A 207 -9.01 18.84 -6.69
C VAL A 207 -8.30 20.08 -7.22
N ASP A 208 -8.87 20.69 -8.24
CA ASP A 208 -8.53 22.03 -8.70
C ASP A 208 -8.85 23.04 -7.57
N PRO A 209 -7.87 23.85 -7.10
CA PRO A 209 -8.05 24.75 -5.96
C PRO A 209 -9.16 25.79 -6.15
N ASP A 210 -9.41 26.22 -7.39
CA ASP A 210 -10.36 27.30 -7.70
C ASP A 210 -11.77 26.77 -7.96
N THR A 211 -11.88 25.65 -8.68
CA THR A 211 -13.16 25.09 -9.15
C THR A 211 -13.65 23.93 -8.29
N GLY A 212 -12.78 23.31 -7.49
CA GLY A 212 -13.07 22.07 -6.76
C GLY A 212 -13.25 20.85 -7.67
N ALA A 213 -12.96 20.97 -8.97
CA ALA A 213 -13.10 19.88 -9.91
C ALA A 213 -12.08 18.77 -9.55
N PRO A 214 -12.50 17.49 -9.49
CA PRO A 214 -11.59 16.40 -9.17
C PRO A 214 -10.57 16.23 -10.29
N TYR A 215 -9.31 16.08 -9.91
CA TYR A 215 -8.29 15.59 -10.82
C TYR A 215 -8.34 14.08 -10.93
N THR A 216 -7.91 13.57 -12.07
CA THR A 216 -7.63 12.14 -12.15
C THR A 216 -6.50 11.78 -11.20
N ALA A 217 -6.70 10.69 -10.46
CA ALA A 217 -5.75 10.06 -9.56
C ALA A 217 -4.32 10.09 -10.11
N ALA A 218 -3.37 10.49 -9.26
CA ALA A 218 -1.94 10.48 -9.57
C ALA A 218 -1.20 9.50 -8.66
N LEU A 219 -0.41 8.62 -9.26
CA LEU A 219 0.63 7.85 -8.55
C LEU A 219 1.93 8.65 -8.57
N VAL A 220 2.53 8.83 -7.40
CA VAL A 220 3.78 9.57 -7.21
C VAL A 220 4.84 8.64 -6.67
N VAL A 221 6.00 8.61 -7.30
CA VAL A 221 7.18 7.91 -6.78
C VAL A 221 8.01 8.91 -5.96
N PRO A 222 8.13 8.74 -4.62
CA PRO A 222 9.06 9.48 -3.79
C PRO A 222 10.42 9.73 -4.45
N GLY A 223 10.82 11.01 -4.53
CA GLY A 223 12.04 11.47 -5.21
C GLY A 223 11.86 11.91 -6.67
N GLY A 224 10.71 11.60 -7.30
CA GLY A 224 10.32 12.09 -8.62
C GLY A 224 9.26 13.19 -8.57
N GLN A 225 9.21 14.03 -9.62
CA GLN A 225 8.12 15.00 -9.85
C GLN A 225 7.04 14.46 -10.81
N ASP A 226 7.25 13.25 -11.35
CA ASP A 226 6.38 12.67 -12.36
C ASP A 226 5.06 12.18 -11.75
N LEU A 227 3.95 12.62 -12.35
CA LEU A 227 2.60 12.18 -12.01
C LEU A 227 2.13 11.21 -13.09
N LEU A 228 1.86 9.96 -12.71
CA LEU A 228 1.18 9.02 -13.60
C LEU A 228 -0.32 9.19 -13.43
N SER A 229 -0.98 9.77 -14.44
CA SER A 229 -2.44 9.91 -14.46
C SER A 229 -3.12 8.61 -14.90
N SER A 230 -4.13 8.15 -14.15
CA SER A 230 -5.03 7.08 -14.61
C SER A 230 -5.87 7.55 -15.81
N PRO A 231 -6.25 6.67 -16.75
CA PRO A 231 -7.24 6.98 -17.80
C PRO A 231 -8.70 7.02 -17.29
N PHE A 232 -8.95 6.62 -16.03
CA PHE A 232 -10.27 6.63 -15.39
C PHE A 232 -10.22 7.36 -14.04
N GLN A 233 -11.31 8.01 -13.64
CA GLN A 233 -11.45 8.56 -12.28
C GLN A 233 -11.55 7.40 -11.29
N LEU A 234 -10.59 7.33 -10.38
CA LEU A 234 -10.51 6.33 -9.33
C LEU A 234 -10.64 7.03 -7.98
N ASP A 235 -11.68 6.66 -7.25
CA ASP A 235 -11.97 7.12 -5.89
C ASP A 235 -11.63 5.99 -4.89
N ASP A 236 -11.47 6.35 -3.61
CA ASP A 236 -11.24 5.44 -2.49
C ASP A 236 -10.16 4.35 -2.71
N VAL A 237 -9.00 4.78 -3.21
CA VAL A 237 -7.90 3.87 -3.53
C VAL A 237 -7.30 3.23 -2.28
N MET A 238 -6.93 1.96 -2.44
CA MET A 238 -6.26 1.15 -1.45
C MET A 238 -5.26 0.22 -2.11
N PHE A 239 -4.12 0.03 -1.47
CA PHE A 239 -3.18 -1.03 -1.80
C PHE A 239 -3.54 -2.31 -1.03
N SER A 240 -3.38 -3.45 -1.68
CA SER A 240 -3.38 -4.72 -0.95
C SER A 240 -2.18 -4.78 0.01
N PRO A 241 -2.30 -5.44 1.18
CA PRO A 241 -1.21 -5.53 2.16
C PRO A 241 0.06 -6.17 1.59
N ASP A 242 -0.11 -6.99 0.55
CA ASP A 242 0.95 -7.66 -0.18
C ASP A 242 1.57 -6.83 -1.33
N GLY A 243 1.12 -5.59 -1.55
CA GLY A 243 1.63 -4.72 -2.61
C GLY A 243 1.44 -5.23 -4.05
N ARG A 244 0.60 -6.26 -4.29
CA ARG A 244 0.37 -6.77 -5.66
C ARG A 244 -0.71 -6.01 -6.41
N TYR A 245 -1.70 -5.53 -5.68
CA TYR A 245 -2.92 -4.99 -6.26
C TYR A 245 -3.28 -3.63 -5.69
N VAL A 246 -3.98 -2.86 -6.52
CA VAL A 246 -4.72 -1.68 -6.11
C VAL A 246 -6.20 -1.99 -6.25
N PHE A 247 -6.96 -1.71 -5.20
CA PHE A 247 -8.41 -1.69 -5.23
C PHE A 247 -8.88 -0.25 -5.23
N ALA A 248 -9.92 0.03 -6.01
CA ALA A 248 -10.44 1.38 -6.18
C ALA A 248 -11.91 1.35 -6.56
N VAL A 249 -12.60 2.46 -6.34
CA VAL A 249 -13.95 2.69 -6.85
C VAL A 249 -13.84 3.47 -8.17
N SER A 250 -14.43 2.93 -9.23
CA SER A 250 -14.53 3.57 -10.54
C SER A 250 -15.98 3.91 -10.83
N ARG A 251 -16.24 5.11 -11.35
CA ARG A 251 -17.58 5.48 -11.80
C ARG A 251 -17.84 4.93 -13.20
N SER A 252 -18.86 4.07 -13.32
CA SER A 252 -19.29 3.54 -14.61
C SER A 252 -20.34 4.42 -15.28
N VAL A 253 -20.58 4.17 -16.58
CA VAL A 253 -21.64 4.81 -17.34
C VAL A 253 -22.98 4.30 -16.80
N ARG A 254 -23.90 5.22 -16.48
CA ARG A 254 -25.27 5.01 -15.93
C ARG A 254 -25.42 5.03 -14.41
N GLY A 255 -24.46 5.61 -13.68
CA GLY A 255 -24.64 5.88 -12.24
C GLY A 255 -24.51 4.64 -11.35
N VAL A 256 -23.70 3.67 -11.79
CA VAL A 256 -23.29 2.50 -11.02
C VAL A 256 -21.82 2.69 -10.69
N GLU A 257 -21.46 2.47 -9.43
CA GLU A 257 -20.07 2.48 -8.98
C GLU A 257 -19.53 1.05 -9.00
N GLN A 258 -18.26 0.93 -9.38
CA GLN A 258 -17.59 -0.34 -9.60
C GLN A 258 -16.37 -0.42 -8.70
N LEU A 259 -16.32 -1.45 -7.86
CA LEU A 259 -15.10 -1.85 -7.18
C LEU A 259 -14.22 -2.59 -8.20
N VAL A 260 -13.05 -2.03 -8.47
CA VAL A 260 -12.11 -2.58 -9.44
C VAL A 260 -10.81 -2.98 -8.77
N ARG A 261 -10.14 -3.98 -9.36
CA ARG A 261 -8.80 -4.43 -8.95
C ARG A 261 -7.83 -4.24 -10.11
N MET A 262 -6.69 -3.62 -9.84
CA MET A 262 -5.61 -3.42 -10.81
C MET A 262 -4.33 -4.06 -10.31
N SER A 263 -3.54 -4.61 -11.22
CA SER A 263 -2.20 -5.12 -10.90
C SER A 263 -1.20 -3.97 -10.86
N LEU A 264 -0.35 -3.93 -9.83
CA LEU A 264 0.76 -2.97 -9.81
C LEU A 264 1.83 -3.29 -10.87
N ARG A 265 1.87 -4.53 -11.39
CA ARG A 265 2.76 -4.92 -12.49
C ARG A 265 2.25 -4.50 -13.87
N ASP A 266 0.94 -4.41 -14.03
CA ASP A 266 0.29 -3.99 -15.27
C ASP A 266 -0.91 -3.10 -14.92
N PRO A 267 -0.67 -1.82 -14.55
CA PRO A 267 -1.72 -0.90 -14.12
C PRO A 267 -2.59 -0.40 -15.28
N THR A 268 -2.42 -0.96 -16.49
CA THR A 268 -3.21 -0.59 -17.67
C THR A 268 -4.54 -1.32 -17.76
N LYS A 269 -4.77 -2.31 -16.88
CA LYS A 269 -5.97 -3.15 -16.86
C LYS A 269 -6.57 -3.20 -15.47
N SER A 270 -7.89 -3.27 -15.44
CA SER A 270 -8.68 -3.42 -14.22
C SER A 270 -9.69 -4.55 -14.38
N ASP A 271 -9.78 -5.41 -13.38
CA ASP A 271 -10.86 -6.40 -13.25
C ASP A 271 -12.01 -5.78 -12.46
N LEU A 272 -13.25 -6.02 -12.89
CA LEU A 272 -14.43 -5.74 -12.08
C LEU A 272 -14.51 -6.77 -10.94
N VAL A 273 -14.54 -6.29 -9.71
CA VAL A 273 -14.67 -7.12 -8.50
C VAL A 273 -16.12 -7.15 -8.03
N PHE A 274 -16.77 -5.99 -8.00
CA PHE A 274 -18.14 -5.82 -7.53
C PHE A 274 -18.74 -4.54 -8.12
N ASP A 275 -20.06 -4.48 -8.28
CA ASP A 275 -20.76 -3.26 -8.65
C ASP A 275 -22.06 -3.07 -7.85
N ASN A 276 -22.42 -1.80 -7.62
CA ASN A 276 -23.67 -1.43 -6.95
C ASN A 276 -24.01 0.04 -7.27
N GLU A 277 -25.18 0.51 -6.82
CA GLU A 277 -25.57 1.93 -6.97
C GLU A 277 -24.51 2.87 -6.40
N ARG A 278 -24.00 2.57 -5.20
CA ARG A 278 -22.80 3.19 -4.63
C ARG A 278 -21.90 2.16 -3.96
N VAL A 279 -20.60 2.43 -4.00
CA VAL A 279 -19.54 1.66 -3.34
C VAL A 279 -18.57 2.65 -2.70
N CYS A 280 -18.25 2.50 -1.42
CA CYS A 280 -17.40 3.44 -0.69
C CYS A 280 -16.32 2.73 0.13
N ALA A 281 -15.20 3.43 0.31
CA ALA A 281 -14.16 3.16 1.29
C ALA A 281 -13.80 1.67 1.40
N PRO A 282 -13.34 1.00 0.33
CA PRO A 282 -12.93 -0.39 0.47
C PRO A 282 -11.72 -0.50 1.43
N SER A 283 -11.63 -1.60 2.18
CA SER A 283 -10.46 -1.98 2.98
C SER A 283 -10.19 -3.48 2.93
N MET A 284 -8.93 -3.87 2.76
CA MET A 284 -8.48 -5.26 2.67
C MET A 284 -8.04 -5.75 4.05
N SER A 285 -8.33 -7.01 4.35
CA SER A 285 -7.87 -7.68 5.56
C SER A 285 -6.34 -7.83 5.56
N PRO A 286 -5.66 -7.77 6.72
CA PRO A 286 -4.22 -7.95 6.83
C PRO A 286 -3.69 -9.24 6.18
N ASP A 287 -4.46 -10.32 6.25
CA ASP A 287 -4.13 -11.61 5.62
C ASP A 287 -4.36 -11.64 4.09
N GLY A 288 -4.97 -10.60 3.51
CA GLY A 288 -5.28 -10.47 2.09
C GLY A 288 -6.42 -11.36 1.58
N ARG A 289 -7.18 -12.02 2.48
CA ARG A 289 -8.28 -12.92 2.10
C ARG A 289 -9.58 -12.18 1.79
N TYR A 290 -9.88 -11.11 2.51
CA TYR A 290 -11.17 -10.45 2.47
C TYR A 290 -11.07 -8.96 2.15
N LEU A 291 -12.03 -8.49 1.37
CA LEU A 291 -12.28 -7.07 1.15
C LEU A 291 -13.58 -6.70 1.87
N VAL A 292 -13.57 -5.63 2.65
CA VAL A 292 -14.79 -4.98 3.16
C VAL A 292 -14.98 -3.63 2.51
N PHE A 293 -16.22 -3.18 2.38
CA PHE A 293 -16.57 -1.90 1.77
C PHE A 293 -18.00 -1.49 2.15
N GLY A 294 -18.28 -0.20 2.03
CA GLY A 294 -19.63 0.35 2.10
C GLY A 294 -20.37 0.18 0.77
N ALA A 295 -21.66 -0.15 0.78
CA ALA A 295 -22.47 -0.22 -0.42
C ALA A 295 -23.95 0.14 -0.19
N GLY A 296 -24.69 0.26 -1.29
CA GLY A 296 -26.11 0.65 -1.29
C GLY A 296 -26.31 2.17 -1.21
N PRO A 297 -27.57 2.64 -1.12
CA PRO A 297 -27.85 4.07 -0.99
C PRO A 297 -27.08 4.66 0.19
N ASP A 298 -26.37 5.75 -0.07
CA ASP A 298 -25.53 6.47 0.89
C ASP A 298 -24.47 5.60 1.60
N CYS A 299 -24.07 4.48 0.98
CA CYS A 299 -23.14 3.52 1.56
C CYS A 299 -23.55 3.09 2.97
N SER A 300 -24.84 2.79 3.16
CA SER A 300 -25.44 2.42 4.46
C SER A 300 -25.24 0.96 4.86
N GLN A 301 -24.72 0.12 3.97
CA GLN A 301 -24.50 -1.31 4.20
C GLN A 301 -23.00 -1.62 4.20
N MET A 302 -22.56 -2.48 5.10
CA MET A 302 -21.21 -3.02 5.08
C MET A 302 -21.24 -4.40 4.42
N TRP A 303 -20.37 -4.59 3.44
CA TRP A 303 -20.22 -5.84 2.70
C TRP A 303 -18.82 -6.40 2.88
N ARG A 304 -18.71 -7.71 2.71
CA ARG A 304 -17.47 -8.49 2.65
C ARG A 304 -17.49 -9.34 1.39
N LEU A 305 -16.35 -9.51 0.73
CA LEU A 305 -16.14 -10.52 -0.31
C LEU A 305 -14.71 -11.06 -0.23
N ASN A 306 -14.43 -12.18 -0.88
CA ASN A 306 -13.08 -12.70 -1.04
C ASN A 306 -12.27 -11.77 -1.96
N SER A 307 -10.96 -11.64 -1.74
CA SER A 307 -10.09 -10.72 -2.52
C SER A 307 -10.06 -10.98 -4.05
N ASP A 308 -10.62 -12.11 -4.50
CA ASP A 308 -10.84 -12.45 -5.90
C ASP A 308 -12.19 -12.00 -6.48
N GLY A 309 -13.06 -11.38 -5.69
CA GLY A 309 -14.41 -10.95 -6.10
C GLY A 309 -15.54 -11.93 -5.77
N THR A 310 -15.23 -13.10 -5.21
CA THR A 310 -16.23 -14.13 -4.93
C THR A 310 -16.86 -14.00 -3.53
N ASP A 311 -17.96 -14.71 -3.30
CA ASP A 311 -18.68 -14.78 -2.02
C ASP A 311 -19.09 -13.43 -1.40
N PRO A 312 -19.76 -12.53 -2.17
CA PRO A 312 -20.26 -11.27 -1.61
C PRO A 312 -21.30 -11.54 -0.52
N THR A 313 -20.99 -11.08 0.68
CA THR A 313 -21.79 -11.25 1.89
C THR A 313 -22.04 -9.88 2.50
N MET A 314 -23.31 -9.51 2.68
CA MET A 314 -23.67 -8.33 3.46
C MET A 314 -23.47 -8.63 4.95
N LEU A 315 -22.58 -7.90 5.61
CA LEU A 315 -22.32 -8.04 7.04
C LEU A 315 -23.34 -7.26 7.88
N THR A 316 -23.70 -6.05 7.45
CA THR A 316 -24.64 -5.21 8.19
C THR A 316 -25.69 -4.62 7.25
N SER A 317 -26.97 -4.77 7.61
CA SER A 317 -28.09 -4.16 6.87
C SER A 317 -28.80 -3.03 7.61
N ASP A 318 -28.56 -2.86 8.91
CA ASP A 318 -29.37 -1.98 9.79
C ASP A 318 -28.58 -1.38 10.97
N VAL A 319 -27.41 -0.79 10.71
CA VAL A 319 -26.82 0.12 11.70
C VAL A 319 -27.54 1.46 11.58
N ARG A 320 -28.57 1.66 12.42
CA ARG A 320 -29.53 2.78 12.30
C ARG A 320 -28.83 4.13 12.11
N GLY A 321 -29.00 4.71 10.92
CA GLY A 321 -28.49 6.03 10.55
C GLY A 321 -26.99 6.08 10.25
N ALA A 322 -26.30 4.94 10.18
CA ALA A 322 -24.90 4.88 9.81
C ALA A 322 -24.71 5.05 8.30
N THR A 323 -23.64 5.76 7.92
CA THR A 323 -23.09 5.78 6.57
C THR A 323 -21.62 5.37 6.64
N PHE A 324 -21.20 4.57 5.67
CA PHE A 324 -19.81 4.18 5.43
C PHE A 324 -19.19 5.00 4.29
N ALA A 325 -19.80 6.12 3.90
CA ALA A 325 -19.26 7.04 2.90
C ALA A 325 -18.12 7.91 3.43
N ALA A 326 -17.97 8.01 4.75
CA ALA A 326 -16.89 8.73 5.43
C ALA A 326 -16.22 7.82 6.47
N GLY A 327 -14.95 8.10 6.75
CA GLY A 327 -14.12 7.32 7.66
C GLY A 327 -13.62 6.02 7.04
N THR A 328 -12.38 5.67 7.33
CA THR A 328 -11.78 4.40 6.87
C THR A 328 -12.23 3.22 7.72
N PHE A 329 -12.46 2.06 7.08
CA PHE A 329 -12.44 0.79 7.81
C PHE A 329 -11.01 0.49 8.27
N SER A 330 -10.88 -0.13 9.44
CA SER A 330 -9.59 -0.53 10.01
C SER A 330 -9.69 -1.93 10.60
N TRP A 331 -8.75 -2.81 10.28
CA TRP A 331 -8.83 -4.24 10.59
C TRP A 331 -8.00 -4.61 11.82
N SER A 332 -8.49 -5.58 12.61
CA SER A 332 -7.64 -6.26 13.59
C SER A 332 -6.58 -7.10 12.87
N LEU A 333 -5.40 -7.27 13.48
CA LEU A 333 -4.27 -7.96 12.86
C LEU A 333 -4.60 -9.42 12.48
N ASP A 334 -5.46 -10.08 13.25
CA ASP A 334 -5.96 -11.43 13.00
C ASP A 334 -7.06 -11.50 11.92
N SER A 335 -7.44 -10.37 11.34
CA SER A 335 -8.46 -10.26 10.28
C SER A 335 -9.88 -10.67 10.72
N GLU A 336 -10.18 -10.72 12.02
CA GLU A 336 -11.49 -11.15 12.55
C GLU A 336 -12.48 -10.00 12.78
N ILE A 337 -11.98 -8.79 13.06
CA ILE A 337 -12.79 -7.62 13.41
C ILE A 337 -12.44 -6.44 12.51
N VAL A 338 -13.46 -5.70 12.08
CA VAL A 338 -13.30 -4.40 11.42
C VAL A 338 -13.85 -3.32 12.34
N SER A 339 -13.07 -2.27 12.58
CA SER A 339 -13.54 -1.05 13.21
C SER A 339 -13.84 0.05 12.22
N HIS A 340 -14.86 0.85 12.53
CA HIS A 340 -15.25 2.02 11.74
C HIS A 340 -15.88 3.09 12.66
N PRO A 341 -15.60 4.39 12.48
CA PRO A 341 -16.29 5.44 13.25
C PRO A 341 -17.77 5.50 12.88
N LEU A 342 -18.70 5.55 13.84
CA LEU A 342 -20.11 5.76 13.49
C LEU A 342 -20.32 7.17 12.94
N CYS A 343 -20.37 7.26 11.61
CA CYS A 343 -20.73 8.45 10.87
C CYS A 343 -22.21 8.39 10.49
N GLN A 344 -22.88 9.53 10.54
CA GLN A 344 -24.31 9.66 10.23
C GLN A 344 -24.53 10.70 9.14
N ASP A 345 -25.45 10.41 8.24
CA ASP A 345 -25.96 11.41 7.30
C ASP A 345 -27.03 12.28 7.99
N VAL A 346 -26.69 13.54 8.23
CA VAL A 346 -27.59 14.53 8.84
C VAL A 346 -28.00 15.55 7.79
N GLY A 347 -28.84 15.10 6.85
CA GLY A 347 -29.42 15.95 5.81
C GLY A 347 -28.60 15.96 4.53
N THR A 348 -27.62 16.86 4.44
CA THR A 348 -26.67 16.92 3.29
C THR A 348 -25.22 16.87 3.75
N GLU A 349 -24.98 16.64 5.04
CA GLU A 349 -23.65 16.64 5.66
C GLU A 349 -23.46 15.34 6.44
N VAL A 350 -22.27 14.76 6.32
CA VAL A 350 -21.86 13.60 7.11
C VAL A 350 -21.22 14.09 8.39
N SER A 351 -21.61 13.51 9.53
CA SER A 351 -21.04 13.82 10.83
C SER A 351 -20.61 12.55 11.56
N CYS A 352 -19.35 12.54 11.99
CA CYS A 352 -18.71 11.50 12.78
C CYS A 352 -18.37 12.06 14.17
N GLY A 353 -18.41 11.22 15.19
CA GLY A 353 -18.24 11.65 16.59
C GLY A 353 -19.07 10.87 17.61
N GLY A 354 -19.82 9.87 17.14
CA GLY A 354 -20.49 8.87 17.97
C GLY A 354 -19.53 7.78 18.47
N PRO A 355 -20.06 6.65 18.99
CA PRO A 355 -19.24 5.47 19.27
C PRO A 355 -18.61 4.94 17.98
N TYR A 356 -17.38 4.44 18.02
CA TYR A 356 -16.92 3.60 16.91
C TYR A 356 -17.56 2.20 17.02
N LEU A 357 -17.65 1.53 15.88
CA LEU A 357 -18.23 0.21 15.73
C LEU A 357 -17.11 -0.81 15.60
N ASP A 358 -17.25 -1.97 16.23
CA ASP A 358 -16.56 -3.20 15.86
C ASP A 358 -17.56 -4.11 15.16
N VAL A 359 -17.23 -4.57 13.96
CA VAL A 359 -18.03 -5.50 13.16
C VAL A 359 -17.25 -6.81 13.04
N SER A 360 -17.86 -7.89 13.51
CA SER A 360 -17.35 -9.25 13.33
C SER A 360 -17.41 -9.65 11.87
N VAL A 361 -16.26 -10.05 11.32
CA VAL A 361 -16.14 -10.46 9.92
C VAL A 361 -16.86 -11.78 9.68
N ALA A 362 -16.96 -12.64 10.70
CA ALA A 362 -17.54 -13.97 10.57
C ALA A 362 -19.06 -13.95 10.38
N ASP A 363 -19.76 -13.10 11.13
CA ASP A 363 -21.22 -13.13 11.25
C ASP A 363 -21.90 -11.74 11.18
N GLY A 364 -21.13 -10.65 11.05
CA GLY A 364 -21.65 -9.29 10.98
C GLY A 364 -22.11 -8.73 12.33
N THR A 365 -21.82 -9.39 13.46
CA THR A 365 -22.17 -8.88 14.79
C THR A 365 -21.52 -7.51 15.03
N VAL A 366 -22.34 -6.50 15.36
CA VAL A 366 -21.90 -5.13 15.61
C VAL A 366 -21.84 -4.83 17.10
N THR A 367 -20.69 -4.34 17.57
CA THR A 367 -20.49 -3.87 18.95
C THR A 367 -20.13 -2.39 18.94
N GLN A 368 -20.90 -1.57 19.64
CA GLN A 368 -20.55 -0.16 19.85
C GLN A 368 -19.50 -0.03 20.96
N ARG A 369 -18.51 0.84 20.75
CA ARG A 369 -17.37 1.03 21.64
C ARG A 369 -17.31 2.48 22.14
N ALA A 370 -16.12 2.95 22.51
CA ALA A 370 -15.93 4.30 23.01
C ALA A 370 -16.37 5.36 21.99
N VAL A 371 -16.78 6.51 22.50
CA VAL A 371 -17.17 7.67 21.68
C VAL A 371 -15.91 8.28 21.07
N ALA A 372 -15.77 8.17 19.76
CA ALA A 372 -14.60 8.59 19.01
C ALA A 372 -14.99 9.04 17.60
N GLY A 373 -14.44 10.17 17.17
CA GLY A 373 -14.61 10.68 15.81
C GLY A 373 -13.80 9.89 14.79
N ASN A 374 -12.71 9.25 15.20
CA ASN A 374 -11.89 8.39 14.33
C ASN A 374 -11.34 7.21 15.12
N VAL A 375 -11.08 6.09 14.43
CA VAL A 375 -10.51 4.87 14.99
C VAL A 375 -9.55 4.23 13.99
N VAL A 376 -8.40 3.77 14.48
CA VAL A 376 -7.42 3.03 13.69
C VAL A 376 -6.85 1.87 14.52
N ARG A 377 -6.95 0.66 13.97
CA ARG A 377 -6.36 -0.55 14.55
C ARG A 377 -4.90 -0.66 14.15
N GLU A 378 -4.12 -1.33 15.01
CA GLU A 378 -2.73 -1.64 14.73
C GLU A 378 -2.63 -2.35 13.38
N HIS A 379 -1.76 -1.85 12.53
CA HIS A 379 -1.47 -2.44 11.23
C HIS A 379 -0.02 -2.88 11.18
N ARG A 380 0.24 -3.97 10.48
CA ARG A 380 1.58 -4.45 10.13
C ARG A 380 1.55 -4.81 8.67
N ALA A 381 2.54 -4.33 7.92
CA ALA A 381 2.67 -4.71 6.53
C ALA A 381 2.86 -6.22 6.44
N LEU A 382 2.16 -6.86 5.49
CA LEU A 382 2.35 -8.27 5.21
C LEU A 382 3.66 -8.42 4.42
N LEU A 383 4.78 -8.51 5.14
CA LEU A 383 6.08 -8.72 4.54
C LEU A 383 6.15 -10.14 3.98
N ARG A 384 6.17 -10.24 2.65
CA ARG A 384 6.35 -11.52 1.98
C ARG A 384 7.82 -11.92 1.94
N SER A 385 8.04 -13.23 1.86
CA SER A 385 9.36 -13.78 1.53
C SER A 385 9.80 -13.28 0.16
N VAL A 386 11.03 -12.78 0.08
CA VAL A 386 11.62 -12.38 -1.19
C VAL A 386 11.99 -13.63 -1.98
N HIS A 387 11.52 -13.74 -3.20
CA HIS A 387 11.88 -14.76 -4.16
C HIS A 387 12.88 -14.20 -5.16
N VAL A 388 13.95 -14.96 -5.41
CA VAL A 388 14.96 -14.66 -6.41
C VAL A 388 14.88 -15.72 -7.50
N GLY A 389 14.47 -15.32 -8.69
CA GLY A 389 14.56 -16.12 -9.91
C GLY A 389 15.84 -15.78 -10.66
N ILE A 390 16.57 -16.79 -11.11
CA ILE A 390 17.84 -16.64 -11.81
C ILE A 390 17.80 -17.49 -13.07
N GLU A 391 18.05 -16.88 -14.21
CA GLU A 391 18.17 -17.52 -15.51
C GLU A 391 19.52 -17.14 -16.13
N ILE A 392 20.36 -18.13 -16.39
CA ILE A 392 21.64 -17.99 -17.08
C ILE A 392 21.57 -18.85 -18.33
N THR A 393 21.88 -18.27 -19.48
CA THR A 393 21.88 -18.97 -20.77
C THR A 393 23.20 -18.73 -21.50
N GLY A 394 23.55 -19.61 -22.44
CA GLY A 394 24.76 -19.51 -23.25
C GLY A 394 25.63 -20.76 -23.12
N ALA A 395 26.93 -20.58 -22.93
CA ALA A 395 27.86 -21.72 -22.76
C ALA A 395 27.67 -22.45 -21.40
N ILE A 396 27.09 -21.75 -20.43
CA ILE A 396 26.60 -22.30 -19.17
C ILE A 396 25.10 -22.01 -19.14
N GLU A 397 24.33 -23.01 -18.71
CA GLU A 397 22.89 -22.89 -18.51
C GLU A 397 22.56 -23.16 -17.04
N TYR A 398 21.76 -22.28 -16.44
CA TYR A 398 21.23 -22.44 -15.10
C TYR A 398 19.85 -21.78 -15.04
N SER A 399 18.90 -22.46 -14.39
CA SER A 399 17.57 -21.93 -14.09
C SER A 399 17.25 -22.33 -12.66
N GLY A 400 16.98 -21.35 -11.82
CA GLY A 400 16.78 -21.56 -10.40
C GLY A 400 15.85 -20.54 -9.77
N LYS A 401 15.18 -20.96 -8.70
CA LYS A 401 14.41 -20.10 -7.82
C LYS A 401 14.86 -20.33 -6.39
N MET A 402 15.02 -19.25 -5.64
CA MET A 402 15.36 -19.27 -4.23
C MET A 402 14.37 -18.39 -3.46
N GLN A 403 13.99 -18.82 -2.26
CA GLN A 403 13.22 -18.00 -1.32
C GLN A 403 14.19 -17.50 -0.26
N ALA A 404 14.36 -16.18 -0.15
CA ALA A 404 15.29 -15.57 0.76
C ALA A 404 14.86 -15.81 2.21
N ALA A 405 15.76 -16.38 3.00
CA ALA A 405 15.59 -16.45 4.44
C ALA A 405 15.51 -15.02 5.03
N GLU A 406 14.61 -14.80 5.98
CA GLU A 406 14.31 -13.49 6.59
C GLU A 406 15.56 -12.72 7.05
N LYS A 407 16.55 -13.43 7.60
CA LYS A 407 17.82 -12.84 8.09
C LYS A 407 18.86 -12.52 7.01
N SER A 408 18.70 -13.05 5.80
CA SER A 408 19.67 -12.83 4.70
C SER A 408 19.51 -11.47 4.03
N LEU A 409 18.37 -10.81 4.20
CA LEU A 409 18.05 -9.51 3.58
C LEU A 409 18.34 -8.30 4.46
N ALA A 410 18.96 -8.51 5.63
CA ALA A 410 19.15 -7.47 6.65
C ALA A 410 20.23 -6.43 6.28
N GLU A 411 20.99 -6.65 5.22
CA GLU A 411 22.00 -5.69 4.72
C GLU A 411 21.52 -5.09 3.37
N GLU A 412 21.12 -3.82 3.46
CA GLU A 412 20.79 -2.81 2.45
C GLU A 412 20.79 -3.22 0.95
N LEU A 413 19.60 -3.17 0.35
CA LEU A 413 19.36 -3.19 -1.10
C LEU A 413 19.46 -1.78 -1.73
N GLU A 414 20.31 -0.90 -1.20
CA GLU A 414 20.58 0.41 -1.80
C GLU A 414 21.88 0.36 -2.62
N VAL A 415 21.76 0.42 -3.95
CA VAL A 415 22.92 0.59 -4.85
C VAL A 415 23.22 2.07 -5.01
N ASN A 416 24.06 2.57 -4.12
CA ASN A 416 24.48 3.97 -4.10
C ASN A 416 25.44 4.29 -5.25
N GLU A 417 25.39 5.52 -5.75
CA GLU A 417 26.29 5.95 -6.82
C GLU A 417 27.75 5.97 -6.32
N GLY A 418 28.61 5.17 -6.94
CA GLY A 418 30.04 5.14 -6.61
C GLY A 418 30.41 4.27 -5.40
N GLU A 419 29.44 3.71 -4.68
CA GLU A 419 29.63 2.67 -3.67
C GLU A 419 29.10 1.33 -4.21
N GLY A 420 29.87 0.26 -4.00
CA GLY A 420 29.42 -1.09 -4.38
C GLY A 420 28.50 -1.65 -3.31
N SER A 421 27.43 -2.33 -3.72
CA SER A 421 26.56 -3.07 -2.83
C SER A 421 26.86 -4.56 -2.91
N HIS A 422 26.78 -5.23 -1.77
CA HIS A 422 26.94 -6.67 -1.65
C HIS A 422 25.64 -7.26 -1.13
N ILE A 423 24.98 -8.08 -1.94
CA ILE A 423 23.71 -8.70 -1.61
C ILE A 423 23.92 -10.20 -1.50
N VAL A 424 23.52 -10.79 -0.38
CA VAL A 424 23.57 -12.24 -0.16
C VAL A 424 22.18 -12.75 0.14
N VAL A 425 21.71 -13.69 -0.68
CA VAL A 425 20.45 -14.38 -0.48
C VAL A 425 20.74 -15.84 -0.17
N ILE A 426 20.28 -16.31 0.98
CA ILE A 426 20.35 -17.72 1.39
C ILE A 426 18.95 -18.31 1.23
N ASP A 427 18.85 -19.46 0.58
CA ASP A 427 17.57 -20.14 0.41
C ASP A 427 17.04 -20.64 1.76
N GLU A 428 15.81 -20.27 2.08
CA GLU A 428 15.10 -20.66 3.30
C GLU A 428 14.92 -22.19 3.40
N ALA A 429 14.72 -22.87 2.27
CA ALA A 429 14.53 -24.32 2.23
C ALA A 429 15.86 -25.10 2.31
N ASP A 430 16.98 -24.48 1.94
CA ASP A 430 18.30 -25.11 1.95
C ASP A 430 19.42 -24.08 2.11
N ALA A 431 20.00 -24.01 3.31
CA ALA A 431 21.08 -23.09 3.64
C ALA A 431 22.38 -23.30 2.83
N ALA A 432 22.51 -24.41 2.09
CA ALA A 432 23.63 -24.63 1.17
C ALA A 432 23.42 -23.90 -0.18
N ARG A 433 22.19 -23.53 -0.51
CA ARG A 433 21.84 -22.77 -1.72
C ARG A 433 21.90 -21.29 -1.42
N ARG A 434 22.69 -20.55 -2.18
CA ARG A 434 22.84 -19.10 -2.03
C ARG A 434 23.12 -18.41 -3.35
N PHE A 435 22.69 -17.16 -3.39
CA PHE A 435 22.94 -16.22 -4.47
C PHE A 435 23.67 -15.01 -3.90
N GLU A 436 24.79 -14.64 -4.49
CA GLU A 436 25.58 -13.47 -4.09
C GLU A 436 25.66 -12.52 -5.30
N LEU A 437 25.42 -11.24 -5.05
CA LEU A 437 25.48 -10.18 -6.05
C LEU A 437 26.34 -9.03 -5.52
N ASP A 438 27.53 -8.92 -6.07
CA ASP A 438 28.35 -7.71 -5.98
C ASP A 438 27.99 -6.80 -7.13
N VAL A 439 27.49 -5.60 -6.84
CA VAL A 439 27.05 -4.67 -7.87
C VAL A 439 27.57 -3.27 -7.62
N VAL A 440 28.07 -2.64 -8.67
CA VAL A 440 28.43 -1.23 -8.70
C VAL A 440 27.63 -0.54 -9.78
N ARG A 441 27.05 0.60 -9.44
CA ARG A 441 26.37 1.48 -10.39
C ARG A 441 27.29 2.62 -10.81
N ALA A 442 27.46 2.80 -12.12
CA ALA A 442 28.21 3.94 -12.63
C ALA A 442 27.40 5.23 -12.46
N THR A 443 28.07 6.31 -12.02
CA THR A 443 27.47 7.63 -11.80
C THR A 443 26.69 8.11 -13.03
N GLY A 444 25.42 8.48 -12.84
CA GLY A 444 24.55 8.96 -13.93
C GLY A 444 24.11 7.89 -14.94
N SER A 445 24.21 6.60 -14.59
CA SER A 445 23.85 5.47 -15.47
C SER A 445 22.86 4.51 -14.79
N ASN A 446 21.97 3.91 -15.58
CA ASN A 446 21.13 2.78 -15.12
C ASN A 446 21.78 1.42 -15.38
N PHE A 447 23.00 1.43 -15.92
CA PHE A 447 23.81 0.24 -16.07
C PHE A 447 24.57 -0.07 -14.78
N VAL A 448 24.65 -1.35 -14.54
CA VAL A 448 25.09 -1.98 -13.31
C VAL A 448 26.07 -3.07 -13.72
N SER A 449 27.18 -3.19 -13.01
CA SER A 449 28.21 -4.18 -13.31
C SER A 449 28.79 -4.76 -12.03
N GLY A 450 29.21 -6.00 -12.09
CA GLY A 450 29.89 -6.63 -10.98
C GLY A 450 29.96 -8.14 -11.15
N VAL A 451 29.78 -8.86 -10.05
CA VAL A 451 29.92 -10.32 -10.00
C VAL A 451 28.67 -10.93 -9.42
N ILE A 452 28.18 -11.96 -10.10
CA ILE A 452 27.12 -12.84 -9.63
C ILE A 452 27.77 -14.17 -9.26
N ARG A 453 27.47 -14.69 -8.07
CA ARG A 453 27.79 -16.08 -7.72
C ARG A 453 26.51 -16.82 -7.39
N VAL A 454 26.37 -18.00 -7.96
CA VAL A 454 25.27 -18.91 -7.68
C VAL A 454 25.84 -20.19 -7.11
N VAL A 455 25.39 -20.56 -5.92
CA VAL A 455 25.66 -21.85 -5.29
C VAL A 455 24.35 -22.60 -5.17
N ASP A 456 24.25 -23.72 -5.86
CA ASP A 456 23.11 -24.63 -5.89
C ASP A 456 23.63 -26.08 -6.05
N SER A 457 22.78 -27.09 -5.85
CA SER A 457 23.15 -28.50 -5.89
C SER A 457 23.85 -28.88 -7.21
N GLY A 458 25.18 -28.99 -7.18
CA GLY A 458 26.00 -29.33 -8.34
C GLY A 458 26.36 -28.13 -9.24
N PHE A 459 26.10 -26.91 -8.79
CA PHE A 459 26.38 -25.67 -9.49
C PHE A 459 27.01 -24.66 -8.51
N ASP A 460 28.30 -24.36 -8.65
CA ASP A 460 28.98 -23.28 -7.91
C ASP A 460 29.80 -22.51 -8.93
N GLU A 461 29.24 -21.41 -9.43
CA GLU A 461 29.85 -20.63 -10.49
C GLU A 461 29.70 -19.14 -10.21
N SER A 462 30.78 -18.42 -10.54
CA SER A 462 30.83 -16.96 -10.48
C SER A 462 30.97 -16.38 -11.88
N PHE A 463 30.23 -15.31 -12.15
CA PHE A 463 30.16 -14.66 -13.45
C PHE A 463 30.35 -13.17 -13.28
N SER A 464 31.27 -12.57 -14.03
CA SER A 464 31.23 -11.11 -14.19
C SER A 464 30.08 -10.76 -15.11
N PHE A 465 29.36 -9.66 -14.85
CA PHE A 465 28.26 -9.25 -15.69
C PHE A 465 28.22 -7.74 -15.88
N ILE A 466 27.57 -7.35 -16.96
CA ILE A 466 27.14 -5.97 -17.20
C ILE A 466 25.68 -6.05 -17.62
N GLY A 467 24.82 -5.29 -16.95
CA GLY A 467 23.40 -5.32 -17.20
C GLY A 467 22.71 -4.02 -16.82
N GLN A 468 21.41 -4.01 -17.00
CA GLN A 468 20.52 -2.94 -16.61
C GLN A 468 19.61 -3.46 -15.50
N LEU A 469 19.66 -2.79 -14.35
CA LEU A 469 18.69 -3.01 -13.28
C LEU A 469 17.46 -2.14 -13.56
N THR A 470 16.31 -2.78 -13.69
CA THR A 470 15.02 -2.14 -13.92
C THR A 470 14.12 -2.44 -12.73
N PRO A 471 14.04 -1.54 -11.73
CA PRO A 471 13.01 -1.65 -10.70
C PRO A 471 11.65 -1.37 -11.35
N TYR A 472 10.68 -2.27 -11.17
CA TYR A 472 9.29 -1.98 -11.54
C TYR A 472 8.51 -1.55 -10.29
N SER A 473 8.87 -2.10 -9.13
CA SER A 473 8.36 -1.76 -7.81
C SER A 473 9.39 -2.19 -6.74
N LEU A 474 9.28 -1.77 -5.47
CA LEU A 474 10.12 -2.28 -4.38
C LEU A 474 9.87 -3.78 -4.12
N GLY A 475 8.66 -4.27 -4.44
CA GLY A 475 8.34 -5.70 -4.47
C GLY A 475 8.74 -6.43 -5.76
N TYR A 476 9.25 -5.75 -6.79
CA TYR A 476 9.67 -6.43 -8.02
C TYR A 476 10.75 -5.66 -8.81
N ALA A 477 11.92 -6.29 -8.97
CA ALA A 477 13.01 -5.76 -9.77
C ALA A 477 13.53 -6.81 -10.74
N LYS A 478 13.93 -6.36 -11.94
CA LYS A 478 14.54 -7.23 -12.94
C LYS A 478 15.90 -6.69 -13.35
N LEU A 479 16.92 -7.54 -13.30
CA LEU A 479 18.24 -7.28 -13.84
C LEU A 479 18.39 -8.11 -15.12
N ASN A 480 18.56 -7.43 -16.25
CA ASN A 480 18.88 -8.08 -17.53
C ASN A 480 20.30 -7.71 -17.93
N GLY A 481 21.13 -8.69 -18.26
CA GLY A 481 22.51 -8.43 -18.60
C GLY A 481 23.15 -9.47 -19.49
N VAL A 482 24.39 -9.18 -19.83
CA VAL A 482 25.31 -10.12 -20.45
C VAL A 482 26.32 -10.52 -19.40
N TRP A 483 26.45 -11.82 -19.16
CA TRP A 483 27.56 -12.32 -18.36
C TRP A 483 28.77 -12.54 -19.26
N THR A 484 29.94 -12.20 -18.73
CA THR A 484 31.23 -12.29 -19.41
C THR A 484 32.19 -13.00 -18.49
N ARG A 485 32.78 -14.11 -18.94
CA ARG A 485 33.69 -14.97 -18.17
C ARG A 485 33.02 -15.63 -16.95
N SER A 486 33.11 -16.95 -16.88
CA SER A 486 32.95 -17.68 -15.62
C SER A 486 34.29 -18.32 -15.22
N GLU A 487 34.38 -18.81 -13.98
CA GLU A 487 35.56 -19.52 -13.50
C GLU A 487 35.87 -20.78 -14.30
N SER A 488 34.85 -21.53 -14.73
CA SER A 488 35.03 -22.74 -15.54
C SER A 488 35.23 -22.46 -17.03
N VAL A 489 34.66 -21.37 -17.57
CA VAL A 489 34.76 -21.00 -18.99
C VAL A 489 35.11 -19.51 -19.19
N PRO A 490 36.41 -19.15 -19.19
CA PRO A 490 36.84 -17.76 -19.14
C PRO A 490 36.74 -16.99 -20.48
N LEU A 491 36.36 -17.65 -21.58
CA LEU A 491 36.32 -17.06 -22.94
C LEU A 491 34.93 -17.13 -23.59
N THR A 492 33.88 -17.23 -22.78
CA THR A 492 32.49 -17.27 -23.25
C THR A 492 31.65 -16.16 -22.64
N SER A 493 30.49 -15.96 -23.22
CA SER A 493 29.47 -15.04 -22.76
C SER A 493 28.09 -15.65 -22.95
N GLY A 494 27.11 -15.05 -22.30
CA GLY A 494 25.72 -15.40 -22.46
C GLY A 494 24.81 -14.37 -21.82
N LEU A 495 23.54 -14.71 -21.63
CA LEU A 495 22.58 -13.80 -21.01
C LEU A 495 22.35 -14.19 -19.57
N VAL A 496 22.15 -13.18 -18.73
CA VAL A 496 21.71 -13.34 -17.35
C VAL A 496 20.46 -12.51 -17.13
N GLU A 497 19.45 -13.15 -16.54
CA GLU A 497 18.23 -12.52 -16.08
C GLU A 497 18.04 -12.88 -14.61
N ILE A 498 17.96 -11.87 -13.75
CA ILE A 498 17.65 -12.02 -12.33
C ILE A 498 16.34 -11.28 -12.07
N THR A 499 15.42 -11.95 -11.40
CA THR A 499 14.15 -11.39 -10.97
C THR A 499 14.07 -11.46 -9.47
N LEU A 500 13.92 -10.32 -8.82
CA LEU A 500 13.57 -10.22 -7.41
C LEU A 500 12.06 -9.95 -7.33
N GLU A 501 11.36 -10.73 -6.52
CA GLU A 501 9.91 -10.63 -6.31
C GLU A 501 9.64 -10.76 -4.81
N ARG A 502 8.87 -9.86 -4.22
CA ARG A 502 8.40 -9.95 -2.84
C ARG A 502 6.97 -10.49 -2.82
#